data_AF-A0A2V9LTA3-F1
#
_entry.id   AF-A0A2V9LTA3-F1
#
_cell.length_a   1.000
_cell.length_b   1.000
_cell.length_c   1.000
_cell.angle_alpha   90.00
_cell.angle_beta   90.00
_cell.angle_gamma   90.00
#
_symmetry.space_group_name_H-M   'P 1'
#
loop_
_entity.id
_entity.type
_entity.pdbx_description
1 polymer ?
#
loop_
_entity_poly.entity_id
_entity_poly.type
_entity_poly.pdbx_seq_one_letter_code
_entity_poly.pdbx_strand_id
1 'polypeptide(L)'
;MGPRFRRSTSLTALSLLKGGDDGRGRGRRPKFYGYCLMIIELKRLKLQTRKSEEAINITASVEEVVRKSGVKNGLVNILTTHTSSGLLVTEGIPCLEEDILTHFARLFPEDQDYHHRRYLDYDGRLGFNADAHLKSVIGGISCTFPIENGEIVKGSRQTIYFMEYDGPLERTYLVQVLGE
;
A
#
# COMPACT_ATOMS: atom_id res chain seq x y z
N MET A 1 -11.66 13.78 22.24
CA MET A 1 -12.49 14.20 21.09
C MET A 1 -11.80 13.73 19.82
N GLY A 2 -12.31 12.69 19.15
CA GLY A 2 -11.74 12.17 17.90
C GLY A 2 -12.62 12.55 16.71
N PRO A 3 -12.06 12.88 15.53
CA PRO A 3 -12.87 13.23 14.37
C PRO A 3 -13.56 11.98 13.80
N ARG A 4 -14.89 12.08 13.68
CA ARG A 4 -15.71 11.11 12.93
C ARG A 4 -15.42 11.27 11.44
N PHE A 5 -14.77 10.28 10.82
CA PHE A 5 -14.55 10.26 9.38
C PHE A 5 -15.83 9.82 8.64
N ARG A 6 -16.30 10.69 7.74
CA ARG A 6 -17.44 10.44 6.84
C ARG A 6 -17.07 9.34 5.83
N ARG A 7 -18.00 8.41 5.61
CA ARG A 7 -17.96 7.47 4.48
C ARG A 7 -18.04 8.26 3.18
N SER A 8 -17.09 8.06 2.26
CA SER A 8 -17.20 8.60 0.90
C SER A 8 -18.23 7.77 0.13
N THR A 9 -19.38 8.38 -0.12
CA THR A 9 -20.35 7.88 -1.10
C THR A 9 -19.76 8.04 -2.49
N SER A 10 -19.76 6.97 -3.28
CA SER A 10 -19.45 7.00 -4.71
C SER A 10 -20.40 7.97 -5.41
N LEU A 11 -19.85 8.94 -6.13
CA LEU A 11 -20.61 9.85 -6.98
C LEU A 11 -21.10 9.09 -8.22
N THR A 12 -22.37 8.72 -8.21
CA THR A 12 -23.13 8.43 -9.42
C THR A 12 -23.37 9.76 -10.14
N ALA A 13 -22.63 10.04 -11.21
CA ALA A 13 -22.94 11.15 -12.11
C ALA A 13 -23.48 10.56 -13.42
N LEU A 14 -24.78 10.24 -13.42
CA LEU A 14 -25.52 9.94 -14.64
C LEU A 14 -26.70 10.92 -14.75
N SER A 15 -26.90 11.42 -15.97
CA SER A 15 -27.98 12.24 -16.50
C SER A 15 -27.84 13.76 -16.36
N LEU A 16 -27.62 14.43 -17.50
CA LEU A 16 -28.59 15.34 -18.14
C LEU A 16 -27.96 15.99 -19.38
N LEU A 17 -28.16 15.39 -20.55
CA LEU A 17 -28.15 16.12 -21.82
C LEU A 17 -29.37 15.65 -22.63
N LYS A 18 -30.54 16.21 -22.31
CA LYS A 18 -31.65 16.27 -23.27
C LYS A 18 -31.24 17.27 -24.35
N GLY A 19 -30.77 16.78 -25.48
CA GLY A 19 -30.61 17.59 -26.68
C GLY A 19 -31.98 17.98 -27.22
N GLY A 20 -32.30 19.26 -27.17
CA GLY A 20 -33.40 19.84 -27.95
C GLY A 20 -32.96 19.93 -29.41
N ASP A 21 -33.76 19.33 -30.28
CA ASP A 21 -33.64 19.44 -31.74
C ASP A 21 -34.20 20.80 -32.16
N ASP A 22 -33.35 21.65 -32.71
CA ASP A 22 -33.79 22.83 -33.46
C ASP A 22 -32.98 22.94 -34.75
N GLY A 23 -33.71 23.01 -35.86
CA GLY A 23 -33.23 22.59 -37.16
C GLY A 23 -32.22 23.51 -37.85
N ARG A 24 -31.62 22.93 -38.90
CA ARG A 24 -30.84 23.54 -40.01
C ARG A 24 -29.39 23.95 -39.69
N GLY A 25 -28.45 23.06 -40.03
CA GLY A 25 -27.03 23.42 -40.17
C GLY A 25 -26.17 22.23 -40.59
N ARG A 26 -25.35 22.39 -41.63
CA ARG A 26 -24.51 21.34 -42.25
C ARG A 26 -23.68 20.59 -41.20
N GLY A 27 -23.79 19.26 -41.21
CA GLY A 27 -23.26 18.36 -40.18
C GLY A 27 -21.74 18.39 -40.02
N ARG A 28 -21.28 18.94 -38.89
CA ARG A 28 -20.05 18.51 -38.24
C ARG A 28 -20.40 17.30 -37.37
N ARG A 29 -19.79 16.14 -37.63
CA ARG A 29 -19.91 14.98 -36.73
C ARG A 29 -19.47 15.44 -35.33
N PRO A 30 -20.23 15.15 -34.26
CA PRO A 30 -19.80 15.49 -32.90
C PRO A 30 -18.50 14.75 -32.61
N LYS A 31 -17.45 15.48 -32.20
CA LYS A 31 -16.26 14.88 -31.61
C LYS A 31 -16.68 14.30 -30.27
N PHE A 32 -16.80 12.98 -30.17
CA PHE A 32 -16.90 12.30 -28.88
C PHE A 32 -15.57 12.48 -28.15
N TYR A 33 -15.50 13.45 -27.24
CA TYR A 33 -14.53 13.40 -26.16
C TYR A 33 -15.06 12.33 -25.19
N GLY A 34 -14.64 11.08 -25.39
CA GLY A 34 -14.92 10.02 -24.44
C GLY A 34 -14.30 10.40 -23.10
N TYR A 35 -15.13 10.55 -22.07
CA TYR A 35 -14.63 10.70 -20.71
C TYR A 35 -13.97 9.38 -20.32
N CYS A 36 -12.65 9.38 -20.13
CA CYS A 36 -12.00 8.25 -19.49
C CYS A 36 -12.32 8.29 -18.00
N LEU A 37 -12.99 7.25 -17.50
CA LEU A 37 -13.39 7.18 -16.10
C LEU A 37 -12.20 6.70 -15.28
N MET A 38 -11.52 7.60 -14.57
CA MET A 38 -10.44 7.22 -13.67
C MET A 38 -11.00 6.63 -12.37
N ILE A 39 -10.72 5.35 -12.15
CA ILE A 39 -11.01 4.61 -10.92
C ILE A 39 -9.92 4.93 -9.90
N ILE A 40 -10.33 5.26 -8.68
CA ILE A 40 -9.43 5.40 -7.52
C ILE A 40 -10.04 4.62 -6.36
N GLU A 41 -9.37 3.56 -5.93
CA GLU A 41 -9.82 2.72 -4.82
C GLU A 41 -8.74 2.61 -3.75
N LEU A 42 -9.13 2.71 -2.47
CA LEU A 42 -8.24 2.52 -1.33
C LEU A 42 -8.79 1.41 -0.43
N LYS A 43 -8.01 0.36 -0.22
CA LYS A 43 -8.28 -0.70 0.77
C LYS A 43 -7.33 -0.61 1.94
N ARG A 44 -7.86 -0.89 3.13
CA ARG A 44 -7.09 -1.05 4.37
C ARG A 44 -7.13 -2.52 4.75
N LEU A 45 -5.98 -3.18 4.74
CA LEU A 45 -5.86 -4.59 5.07
C LEU A 45 -5.12 -4.73 6.39
N LYS A 46 -5.68 -5.57 7.27
CA LYS A 46 -5.07 -5.90 8.56
C LYS A 46 -4.35 -7.24 8.45
N LEU A 47 -3.26 -7.38 9.20
CA LEU A 47 -2.60 -8.66 9.41
C LEU A 47 -2.14 -8.76 10.87
N GLN A 48 -2.05 -9.98 11.39
CA GLN A 48 -1.51 -10.25 12.71
C GLN A 48 -0.13 -10.85 12.56
N THR A 49 0.89 -10.18 13.10
CA THR A 49 2.25 -10.69 13.17
C THR A 49 2.43 -11.55 14.41
N ARG A 50 3.32 -12.53 14.34
CA ARG A 50 3.47 -13.61 15.35
C ARG A 50 4.86 -13.66 15.97
N LYS A 51 5.83 -12.99 15.39
CA LYS A 51 7.23 -12.93 15.85
C LYS A 51 7.64 -11.48 16.08
N SER A 52 8.76 -11.26 16.77
CA SER A 52 9.38 -9.93 16.90
C SER A 52 9.75 -9.37 15.53
N GLU A 53 10.35 -10.20 14.68
CA GLU A 53 10.61 -9.92 13.28
C GLU A 53 10.01 -11.00 12.38
N GLU A 54 9.35 -10.59 11.31
CA GLU A 54 8.62 -11.50 10.43
C GLU A 54 8.51 -10.95 8.99
N ALA A 55 8.87 -11.77 8.00
CA ALA A 55 8.58 -11.49 6.60
C ALA A 55 7.25 -12.20 6.22
N ILE A 56 6.24 -11.43 5.83
CA ILE A 56 4.91 -11.94 5.51
C ILE A 56 4.60 -11.66 4.05
N ASN A 57 4.48 -12.72 3.24
CA ASN A 57 4.12 -12.59 1.84
C ASN A 57 2.67 -12.09 1.71
N ILE A 58 2.50 -10.87 1.20
CA ILE A 58 1.20 -10.22 0.96
C ILE A 58 0.84 -10.13 -0.54
N THR A 59 1.59 -10.82 -1.41
CA THR A 59 1.43 -10.72 -2.87
C THR A 59 0.00 -11.06 -3.29
N ALA A 60 -0.50 -12.23 -2.86
CA ALA A 60 -1.84 -12.69 -3.23
C ALA A 60 -2.96 -11.75 -2.73
N SER A 61 -2.80 -11.15 -1.54
CA SER A 61 -3.80 -10.20 -1.02
C SER A 61 -3.78 -8.88 -1.77
N VAL A 62 -2.62 -8.42 -2.25
CA VAL A 62 -2.51 -7.21 -3.08
C VAL A 62 -3.08 -7.47 -4.48
N GLU A 63 -2.73 -8.59 -5.11
CA GLU A 63 -3.26 -9.00 -6.43
C GLU A 63 -4.79 -9.12 -6.40
N GLU A 64 -5.35 -9.65 -5.30
CA GLU A 64 -6.79 -9.73 -5.11
C GLU A 64 -7.47 -8.36 -5.03
N VAL A 65 -6.83 -7.36 -4.41
CA VAL A 65 -7.36 -5.98 -4.40
C VAL A 65 -7.35 -5.39 -5.81
N VAL A 66 -6.25 -5.56 -6.55
CA VAL A 66 -6.15 -5.09 -7.94
C VAL A 66 -7.22 -5.72 -8.81
N ARG A 67 -7.37 -7.05 -8.75
CA ARG A 67 -8.39 -7.80 -9.50
C ARG A 67 -9.82 -7.32 -9.19
N LYS A 68 -10.11 -7.05 -7.91
CA LYS A 68 -11.43 -6.56 -7.47
C LYS A 68 -11.72 -5.11 -7.85
N SER A 69 -10.69 -4.30 -8.08
CA SER A 69 -10.85 -2.88 -8.43
C SER A 69 -11.44 -2.65 -9.82
N GLY A 70 -11.31 -3.63 -10.71
CA GLY A 70 -11.74 -3.52 -12.10
C GLY A 70 -10.80 -2.72 -13.01
N VAL A 71 -9.78 -2.05 -12.45
CA VAL A 71 -8.75 -1.33 -13.23
C VAL A 71 -8.03 -2.31 -14.14
N LYS A 72 -7.90 -1.94 -15.42
CA LYS A 72 -7.16 -2.67 -16.44
C LYS A 72 -5.77 -2.11 -16.66
N ASN A 73 -5.63 -0.79 -16.71
CA ASN A 73 -4.34 -0.14 -16.88
C ASN A 73 -4.18 0.98 -15.85
N GLY A 74 -3.05 0.98 -15.14
CA GLY A 74 -2.85 1.95 -14.07
C GLY A 74 -1.68 1.64 -13.15
N LEU A 75 -1.84 2.01 -11.89
CA LEU A 75 -0.85 1.84 -10.83
C LEU A 75 -1.53 1.28 -9.57
N VAL A 76 -0.81 0.39 -8.87
CA VAL A 76 -1.10 0.02 -7.49
C VAL A 76 0.03 0.51 -6.59
N ASN A 77 -0.32 1.24 -5.54
CA ASN A 77 0.58 1.62 -4.46
C ASN A 77 0.23 0.86 -3.18
N ILE A 78 1.22 0.22 -2.57
CA ILE A 78 1.10 -0.47 -1.30
C ILE A 78 1.91 0.33 -0.28
N LEU A 79 1.35 0.58 0.91
CA LEU A 79 1.96 1.41 1.95
C LEU A 79 1.65 0.86 3.35
N THR A 80 2.64 0.69 4.22
CA THR A 80 2.38 0.46 5.65
C THR A 80 2.08 1.76 6.39
N THR A 81 1.15 1.74 7.35
CA THR A 81 0.85 2.90 8.22
C THR A 81 1.64 2.90 9.53
N HIS A 82 2.73 2.12 9.61
CA HIS A 82 3.50 1.91 10.83
C HIS A 82 4.98 2.23 10.59
N THR A 83 5.60 2.93 11.53
CA THR A 83 6.99 3.38 11.46
C THR A 83 8.00 2.33 11.94
N SER A 84 7.54 1.20 12.47
CA SER A 84 8.37 0.05 12.90
C SER A 84 8.10 -1.21 12.05
N SER A 85 7.70 -1.01 10.79
CA SER A 85 7.47 -2.07 9.80
C SER A 85 7.92 -1.58 8.41
N GLY A 86 8.05 -2.47 7.44
CA GLY A 86 8.43 -2.09 6.07
C GLY A 86 7.65 -2.84 4.99
N LEU A 87 7.85 -2.43 3.74
CA LEU A 87 7.43 -3.17 2.55
C LEU A 87 8.64 -3.44 1.65
N LEU A 88 8.94 -4.71 1.44
CA LEU A 88 10.06 -5.13 0.59
C LEU A 88 9.57 -5.95 -0.60
N VAL A 89 10.29 -5.83 -1.71
CA VAL A 89 10.07 -6.65 -2.91
C VAL A 89 11.36 -7.37 -3.22
N THR A 90 11.34 -8.70 -3.09
CA THR A 90 12.52 -9.55 -3.27
C THR A 90 12.09 -10.93 -3.75
N GLU A 91 13.05 -11.85 -3.89
CA GLU A 91 12.77 -13.25 -4.16
C GLU A 91 12.08 -13.95 -3.00
N GLY A 92 10.94 -14.59 -3.30
CA GLY A 92 10.17 -15.30 -2.28
C GLY A 92 10.67 -16.71 -1.96
N ILE A 93 11.79 -16.81 -1.24
CA ILE A 93 12.34 -18.07 -0.76
C ILE A 93 12.71 -17.97 0.74
N PRO A 94 12.44 -19.00 1.56
CA PRO A 94 12.64 -18.92 3.01
C PRO A 94 14.07 -18.56 3.45
N CYS A 95 15.11 -19.07 2.77
CA CYS A 95 16.48 -18.74 3.14
C CYS A 95 16.81 -17.25 2.94
N LEU A 96 16.27 -16.61 1.90
CA LEU A 96 16.49 -15.18 1.69
C LEU A 96 15.71 -14.33 2.70
N GLU A 97 14.51 -14.78 3.12
CA GLU A 97 13.77 -14.15 4.22
C GLU A 97 14.61 -14.15 5.50
N GLU A 98 15.22 -15.29 5.85
CA GLU A 98 16.13 -15.42 7.00
C GLU A 98 17.39 -14.57 6.85
N ASP A 99 18.01 -14.55 5.67
CA ASP A 99 19.19 -13.74 5.38
C ASP A 99 18.90 -12.25 5.59
N ILE A 100 17.75 -11.75 5.12
CA ILE A 100 17.33 -10.35 5.27
C ILE A 100 17.17 -10.00 6.74
N LEU A 101 16.38 -10.77 7.49
CA LEU A 101 16.11 -10.51 8.91
C LEU A 101 17.42 -10.59 9.72
N THR A 102 18.23 -11.62 9.50
CA THR A 102 19.51 -11.79 10.18
C THR A 102 20.48 -10.66 9.87
N HIS A 103 20.52 -10.19 8.63
CA HIS A 103 21.39 -9.07 8.26
C HIS A 103 20.91 -7.76 8.86
N PHE A 104 19.61 -7.51 8.88
CA PHE A 104 19.02 -6.33 9.52
C PHE A 104 19.29 -6.30 11.03
N ALA A 105 19.18 -7.45 11.72
CA ALA A 105 19.54 -7.56 13.13
C ALA A 105 21.03 -7.27 13.40
N ARG A 106 21.92 -7.57 12.45
CA ARG A 106 23.35 -7.22 12.56
C ARG A 106 23.62 -5.75 12.30
N LEU A 107 22.93 -5.15 11.32
CA LEU A 107 23.09 -3.74 10.97
C LEU A 107 22.50 -2.81 12.04
N PHE A 108 21.40 -3.24 12.67
CA PHE A 108 20.67 -2.50 13.69
C PHE A 108 20.40 -3.42 14.89
N PRO A 109 21.40 -3.65 15.76
CA PRO A 109 21.23 -4.46 16.97
C PRO A 109 20.18 -3.85 17.89
N GLU A 110 19.32 -4.66 18.50
CA GLU A 110 18.25 -4.21 19.41
C GLU A 110 18.79 -3.54 20.68
N ASP A 111 19.95 -3.99 21.16
CA ASP A 111 20.50 -3.63 22.46
C ASP A 111 21.51 -2.48 22.43
N GLN A 112 21.72 -1.86 21.27
CA GLN A 112 22.61 -0.71 21.12
C GLN A 112 22.11 0.51 21.93
N ASP A 113 23.04 1.40 22.30
CA ASP A 113 22.75 2.65 23.02
C ASP A 113 22.14 3.72 22.11
N TYR A 114 20.93 3.45 21.62
CA TYR A 114 20.19 4.41 20.81
C TYR A 114 19.62 5.53 21.66
N HIS A 115 19.64 6.75 21.13
CA HIS A 115 18.97 7.90 21.78
C HIS A 115 17.47 7.70 22.00
N HIS A 116 16.81 6.84 21.20
CA HIS A 116 15.40 6.48 21.36
C HIS A 116 15.19 5.39 22.43
N ARG A 117 16.21 5.02 23.19
CA ARG A 117 16.11 4.14 24.36
C ARG A 117 15.89 4.94 25.65
N ARG A 118 14.81 5.72 25.70
CA ARG A 118 14.53 6.63 26.81
C ARG A 118 13.04 6.83 27.04
N TYR A 119 12.68 7.42 28.17
CA TYR A 119 11.31 7.85 28.41
C TYR A 119 10.93 8.99 27.45
N LEU A 120 9.75 8.91 26.85
CA LEU A 120 9.24 9.85 25.87
C LEU A 120 8.19 10.75 26.54
N ASP A 121 8.53 12.02 26.70
CA ASP A 121 7.69 12.96 27.46
C ASP A 121 6.33 13.23 26.80
N TYR A 122 6.22 13.04 25.48
CA TYR A 122 5.01 13.39 24.73
C TYR A 122 3.89 12.35 24.86
N ASP A 123 4.21 11.07 25.13
CA ASP A 123 3.22 9.99 25.28
C ASP A 123 3.42 9.12 26.54
N GLY A 124 4.45 9.40 27.33
CA GLY A 124 4.74 8.74 28.59
C GLY A 124 5.24 7.29 28.43
N ARG A 125 5.74 6.91 27.26
CA ARG A 125 6.22 5.55 26.98
C ARG A 125 7.73 5.47 27.03
N LEU A 126 8.25 4.28 27.34
CA LEU A 126 9.66 3.98 27.09
C LEU A 126 9.82 3.73 25.59
N GLY A 127 10.66 4.53 24.92
CA GLY A 127 11.19 4.15 23.62
C GLY A 127 12.17 3.00 23.81
N PHE A 128 12.00 1.92 23.05
CA PHE A 128 12.89 0.76 23.09
C PHE A 128 13.06 0.07 21.72
N ASN A 129 12.38 0.54 20.68
CA ASN A 129 12.30 -0.09 19.35
C ASN A 129 13.00 0.75 18.27
N ALA A 130 14.15 1.35 18.63
CA ALA A 130 14.88 2.24 17.73
C ALA A 130 15.41 1.50 16.49
N ASP A 131 15.89 0.28 16.68
CA ASP A 131 16.33 -0.62 15.63
C ASP A 131 15.21 -0.90 14.61
N ALA A 132 13.98 -1.12 15.07
CA ALA A 132 12.84 -1.37 14.20
C ALA A 132 12.51 -0.16 13.32
N HIS A 133 12.65 1.05 13.85
CA HIS A 133 12.54 2.28 13.07
C HIS A 133 13.65 2.39 12.02
N LEU A 134 14.90 2.06 12.36
CA LEU A 134 16.02 2.09 11.42
C LEU A 134 15.86 1.07 10.29
N LYS A 135 15.43 -0.15 10.63
CA LYS A 135 15.06 -1.21 9.67
C LYS A 135 13.93 -0.74 8.73
N SER A 136 12.92 -0.05 9.26
CA SER A 136 11.83 0.56 8.46
C SER A 136 12.33 1.66 7.52
N VAL A 137 13.23 2.53 7.97
CA VAL A 137 13.82 3.61 7.13
C VAL A 137 14.58 3.04 5.93
N ILE A 138 15.36 1.98 6.15
CA ILE A 138 16.14 1.33 5.07
C ILE A 138 15.25 0.46 4.19
N GLY A 139 14.36 -0.33 4.79
CA GLY A 139 13.47 -1.22 4.04
C GLY A 139 12.41 -0.46 3.23
N GLY A 140 12.10 0.78 3.62
CA GLY A 140 11.05 1.57 3.00
C GLY A 140 9.65 1.13 3.46
N ILE A 141 8.71 2.07 3.36
CA ILE A 141 7.34 1.88 3.83
C ILE A 141 6.35 1.60 2.70
N SER A 142 6.78 1.67 1.44
CA SER A 142 5.92 1.58 0.26
C SER A 142 6.59 0.89 -0.91
N CYS A 143 5.78 0.24 -1.73
CA CYS A 143 6.16 -0.21 -3.07
C CYS A 143 5.02 0.08 -4.06
N THR A 144 5.37 0.36 -5.32
CA THR A 144 4.41 0.70 -6.37
C THR A 144 4.67 -0.19 -7.59
N PHE A 145 3.60 -0.67 -8.22
CA PHE A 145 3.67 -1.47 -9.44
C PHE A 145 2.73 -0.95 -10.52
N PRO A 146 3.07 -1.14 -11.81
CA PRO A 146 2.12 -0.98 -12.90
C PRO A 146 1.02 -2.03 -12.83
N ILE A 147 -0.14 -1.68 -13.35
CA ILE A 147 -1.21 -2.61 -13.68
C ILE A 147 -1.35 -2.61 -15.20
N GLU A 148 -1.33 -3.80 -15.80
CA GLU A 148 -1.56 -4.02 -17.22
C GLU A 148 -2.55 -5.19 -17.38
N ASN A 149 -3.56 -5.04 -18.23
CA ASN A 149 -4.62 -6.02 -18.45
C ASN A 149 -5.35 -6.50 -17.17
N GLY A 150 -5.31 -5.69 -16.11
CA GLY A 150 -5.90 -6.00 -14.81
C GLY A 150 -5.03 -6.83 -13.88
N GLU A 151 -3.75 -7.00 -14.21
CA GLU A 151 -2.77 -7.73 -13.42
C GLU A 151 -1.60 -6.82 -13.02
N ILE A 152 -0.97 -7.13 -11.88
CA ILE A 152 0.23 -6.43 -11.44
C ILE A 152 1.40 -6.83 -12.33
N VAL A 153 2.06 -5.85 -12.94
CA VAL A 153 3.28 -6.07 -13.72
C VAL A 153 4.47 -6.19 -12.77
N LYS A 154 4.94 -7.42 -12.57
CA LYS A 154 6.12 -7.73 -11.75
C LYS A 154 6.89 -8.92 -12.33
N GLY A 155 8.18 -9.00 -12.05
CA GLY A 155 9.01 -10.15 -12.40
C GLY A 155 8.53 -11.42 -11.70
N SER A 156 8.77 -12.59 -12.32
CA SER A 156 8.34 -13.89 -11.78
C SER A 156 8.89 -14.22 -10.40
N ARG A 157 10.05 -13.64 -10.06
CA ARG A 157 10.70 -13.77 -8.75
C ARG A 157 10.33 -12.66 -7.78
N GLN A 158 9.58 -11.63 -8.18
CA GLN A 158 9.20 -10.55 -7.27
C GLN A 158 8.01 -10.98 -6.39
N THR A 159 8.29 -11.09 -5.10
CA THR A 159 7.31 -11.29 -4.03
C THR A 159 7.22 -10.02 -3.18
N ILE A 160 5.99 -9.60 -2.88
CA ILE A 160 5.71 -8.43 -2.04
C ILE A 160 5.58 -8.90 -0.60
N TYR A 161 6.48 -8.41 0.26
CA TYR A 161 6.52 -8.73 1.67
C TYR A 161 6.10 -7.54 2.53
N PHE A 162 5.25 -7.82 3.52
CA PHE A 162 5.12 -7.00 4.70
C PHE A 162 6.18 -7.44 5.71
N MET A 163 7.05 -6.51 6.11
CA MET A 163 8.13 -6.76 7.05
C MET A 163 7.75 -6.22 8.42
N GLU A 164 7.65 -7.11 9.40
CA GLU A 164 7.53 -6.78 10.82
C GLU A 164 8.93 -6.68 11.44
N TYR A 165 9.15 -5.64 12.24
CA TYR A 165 10.42 -5.44 12.97
C TYR A 165 10.21 -5.19 14.47
N ASP A 166 8.97 -5.11 14.95
CA ASP A 166 8.58 -4.72 16.32
C ASP A 166 7.31 -5.45 16.75
N GLY A 167 7.19 -6.71 16.34
CA GLY A 167 6.05 -7.56 16.62
C GLY A 167 6.15 -8.29 17.98
N PRO A 168 5.17 -9.14 18.31
CA PRO A 168 3.94 -9.41 17.56
C PRO A 168 2.89 -8.30 17.76
N LEU A 169 2.30 -7.81 16.68
CA LEU A 169 1.31 -6.74 16.67
C LEU A 169 0.26 -6.95 15.57
N GLU A 170 -0.93 -6.36 15.75
CA GLU A 170 -1.87 -6.18 14.65
C GLU A 170 -1.38 -5.00 13.79
N ARG A 171 -1.01 -5.29 12.54
CA ARG A 171 -0.54 -4.29 11.59
C ARG A 171 -1.60 -3.98 10.54
N THR A 172 -1.41 -2.87 9.85
CA THR A 172 -2.28 -2.42 8.77
C THR A 172 -1.42 -1.89 7.63
N TYR A 173 -1.73 -2.33 6.42
CA TYR A 173 -1.21 -1.74 5.20
C TYR A 173 -2.35 -1.31 4.30
N LEU A 174 -2.04 -0.37 3.42
CA LEU A 174 -2.94 0.22 2.45
C LEU A 174 -2.60 -0.34 1.08
N VAL A 175 -3.64 -0.59 0.28
CA VAL A 175 -3.51 -0.86 -1.15
C VAL A 175 -4.37 0.16 -1.87
N GLN A 176 -3.73 1.06 -2.61
CA GLN A 176 -4.39 2.09 -3.39
C GLN A 176 -4.23 1.77 -4.88
N VAL A 177 -5.33 1.67 -5.59
CA VAL A 177 -5.36 1.38 -7.02
C VAL A 177 -5.89 2.60 -7.76
N LEU A 178 -5.19 3.01 -8.82
CA LEU A 178 -5.55 4.14 -9.66
C LEU A 178 -5.41 3.73 -11.14
N GLY A 179 -6.43 3.97 -11.95
CA GLY A 179 -6.37 3.67 -13.38
C GLY A 179 -7.72 3.63 -14.06
N GLU A 180 -7.75 3.03 -15.25
CA GLU A 180 -8.94 2.83 -16.09
C GLU A 180 -9.20 1.35 -16.34
#